data_AF-A0A6I2XHB9-F1
#
_entry.id   AF-A0A6I2XHB9-F1
#
_cell.length_a   1.000
_cell.length_b   1.000
_cell.length_c   1.000
_cell.angle_alpha   90.00
_cell.angle_beta   90.00
_cell.angle_gamma   90.00
#
_symmetry.space_group_name_H-M   'P 1'
#
loop_
_entity.id
_entity.type
_entity.pdbx_description
1 polymer ?
#
loop_
_entity_poly.entity_id
_entity_poly.type
_entity_poly.pdbx_seq_one_letter_code
_entity_poly.pdbx_strand_id
1 'polypeptide(L)'
;MTLSTQFDVVVIGAGLSGLAAARQIQQSGLSVVVLESSDAVGGRVRTDNVEGFLLDRGFQVLLTAYPELATQVDMDALDLQAFDPGALVWLQSKIGGAGKGHVVSDPFRKPSTLFATTFAPIGSVIDKLRIIFLRLRVLRGAAPDLLRNSDMSTLASLRSAGFSHRIIETFFRPLFVGVQLDPQLATSRRMFDIIFRSLSEGQSVLPARGMQALPEQLASRLAHDTVRLNSPVESLDGTTVILHTGERIAARAVVVATEGPTASKLLDLSPVQSRTAGCVYFSADSPPNDKKYVILDGSGKGPVLNVALISNIAPSYAPPGKHLIAAALPGVITGDLEQVARQQLREWWGPQVDDWKHLRTYAISHGGPVQSAPFSPKQRVSLGNGRFVCGDHRDTGSIQGALYSGRRCGEAVVRSLA
;
A
#
# COMPACT_ATOMS: atom_id res chain seq x y z
N MET A 1 2.50 34.42 -27.88
CA MET A 1 3.57 33.93 -27.00
C MET A 1 3.05 34.02 -25.57
N THR A 2 2.57 32.91 -25.02
CA THR A 2 2.24 32.82 -23.59
C THR A 2 3.55 32.92 -22.80
N LEU A 3 3.64 33.85 -21.86
CA LEU A 3 4.80 34.00 -20.98
C LEU A 3 5.02 32.69 -20.23
N SER A 4 6.23 32.12 -20.32
CA SER A 4 6.60 30.92 -19.57
C SER A 4 6.71 31.26 -18.09
N THR A 5 5.83 30.71 -17.24
CA THR A 5 6.04 30.72 -15.79
C THR A 5 7.33 29.95 -15.47
N GLN A 6 8.19 30.53 -14.63
CA GLN A 6 9.51 30.01 -14.32
C GLN A 6 9.59 29.61 -12.85
N PHE A 7 10.04 28.38 -12.60
CA PHE A 7 10.32 27.83 -11.26
C PHE A 7 11.76 27.29 -11.21
N ASP A 8 12.35 27.11 -10.03
CA ASP A 8 13.58 26.35 -9.92
C ASP A 8 13.31 24.88 -10.26
N VAL A 9 12.20 24.33 -9.75
CA VAL A 9 11.84 22.93 -9.92
C VAL A 9 10.36 22.75 -10.24
N VAL A 10 10.06 21.88 -11.21
CA VAL A 10 8.70 21.35 -11.41
C VAL A 10 8.66 19.89 -10.98
N VAL A 11 7.70 19.53 -10.12
CA VAL A 11 7.42 18.15 -9.72
C VAL A 11 6.13 17.69 -10.40
N ILE A 12 6.15 16.51 -11.01
CA ILE A 12 5.00 15.94 -11.73
C ILE A 12 4.45 14.77 -10.93
N GLY A 13 3.24 14.93 -10.41
CA GLY A 13 2.53 14.00 -9.54
C GLY A 13 2.55 14.43 -8.07
N ALA A 14 1.37 14.60 -7.46
CA ALA A 14 1.20 14.96 -6.06
C ALA A 14 0.83 13.75 -5.17
N GLY A 15 1.38 12.57 -5.48
CA GLY A 15 1.38 11.45 -4.55
C GLY A 15 2.51 11.56 -3.50
N LEU A 16 2.50 10.63 -2.53
CA LEU A 16 3.69 10.05 -1.87
C LEU A 16 5.03 10.78 -2.12
N SER A 17 5.69 10.30 -3.17
CA SER A 17 7.04 10.68 -3.53
C SER A 17 7.16 12.11 -4.01
N GLY A 18 6.15 12.64 -4.71
CA GLY A 18 6.17 14.00 -5.23
C GLY A 18 6.05 15.03 -4.11
N LEU A 19 5.13 14.83 -3.17
CA LEU A 19 4.97 15.71 -2.01
C LEU A 19 6.22 15.70 -1.11
N ALA A 20 6.80 14.52 -0.88
CA ALA A 20 8.06 14.39 -0.14
C ALA A 20 9.23 15.11 -0.83
N ALA A 21 9.36 14.97 -2.16
CA ALA A 21 10.39 15.66 -2.94
C ALA A 21 10.19 17.19 -2.90
N ALA A 22 8.97 17.66 -3.15
CA ALA A 22 8.62 19.08 -3.15
C ALA A 22 8.92 19.74 -1.80
N ARG A 23 8.59 19.07 -0.69
CA ARG A 23 8.91 19.56 0.65
C ARG A 23 10.41 19.73 0.85
N GLN A 24 11.21 18.75 0.44
CA GLN A 24 12.67 18.80 0.57
C GLN A 24 13.30 19.92 -0.27
N ILE A 25 12.75 20.18 -1.46
CA ILE A 25 13.18 21.27 -2.36
C ILE A 25 12.83 22.62 -1.73
N GLN A 26 11.58 22.80 -1.29
CA GLN A 26 11.10 24.03 -0.66
C GLN A 26 11.87 24.37 0.61
N GLN A 27 12.19 23.38 1.45
CA GLN A 27 12.98 23.57 2.67
C GLN A 27 14.40 24.07 2.39
N SER A 28 14.90 23.91 1.17
CA SER A 28 16.19 24.43 0.73
C SER A 28 16.09 25.85 0.12
N GLY A 29 14.91 26.47 0.17
CA GLY A 29 14.67 27.83 -0.35
C GLY A 29 14.47 27.91 -1.87
N LEU A 30 14.37 26.78 -2.57
CA LEU A 30 14.12 26.73 -4.02
C LEU A 30 12.62 26.83 -4.30
N SER A 31 12.25 27.60 -5.34
CA SER A 31 10.87 27.69 -5.81
C SER A 31 10.45 26.39 -6.49
N VAL A 32 9.29 25.85 -6.10
CA VAL A 32 8.77 24.58 -6.61
C VAL A 32 7.29 24.69 -6.95
N VAL A 33 6.88 24.04 -8.03
CA VAL A 33 5.47 23.78 -8.33
C VAL A 33 5.25 22.27 -8.50
N VAL A 34 4.17 21.76 -7.94
CA VAL A 34 3.73 20.37 -8.10
C VAL A 34 2.52 20.35 -9.02
N LEU A 35 2.59 19.57 -10.10
CA LEU A 35 1.52 19.43 -11.09
C LEU A 35 0.86 18.06 -10.89
N GLU A 36 -0.43 18.04 -10.57
CA GLU A 36 -1.22 16.84 -10.37
C GLU A 36 -2.35 16.79 -11.38
N SER A 37 -2.49 15.67 -12.09
CA SER A 37 -3.55 15.47 -13.08
C SER A 37 -4.94 15.37 -12.46
N SER A 38 -5.02 14.90 -11.21
CA SER A 38 -6.27 14.66 -10.49
C SER A 38 -6.81 15.90 -9.80
N ASP A 39 -8.02 15.76 -9.27
CA ASP A 39 -8.76 16.74 -8.47
C ASP A 39 -8.28 16.87 -7.01
N ALA A 40 -7.33 16.03 -6.57
CA ALA A 40 -6.76 16.05 -5.23
C ALA A 40 -5.38 15.38 -5.21
N VAL A 41 -4.62 15.66 -4.15
CA VAL A 41 -3.35 14.99 -3.86
C VAL A 41 -3.55 13.53 -3.44
N GLY A 42 -2.46 12.77 -3.41
CA GLY A 42 -2.40 11.42 -2.80
C GLY A 42 -2.12 10.29 -3.78
N GLY A 43 -2.44 10.47 -5.07
CA GLY A 43 -2.25 9.44 -6.09
C GLY A 43 -3.01 8.16 -5.71
N ARG A 44 -2.30 7.09 -5.37
CA ARG A 44 -2.91 5.83 -4.89
C ARG A 44 -3.43 5.93 -3.46
N VAL A 45 -2.82 6.74 -2.62
CA VAL A 45 -3.20 6.89 -1.20
C VAL A 45 -4.33 7.91 -1.13
N ARG A 46 -5.56 7.46 -1.44
CA ARG A 46 -6.74 8.30 -1.49
C ARG A 46 -7.93 7.62 -0.84
N THR A 47 -8.86 8.45 -0.37
CA THR A 47 -10.11 8.05 0.26
C THR A 47 -11.24 8.83 -0.41
N ASP A 48 -12.28 8.14 -0.86
CA ASP A 48 -13.50 8.75 -1.36
C ASP A 48 -14.58 8.74 -0.25
N ASN A 49 -15.33 9.83 -0.11
CA ASN A 49 -16.54 9.84 0.71
C ASN A 49 -17.74 9.45 -0.15
N VAL A 50 -18.39 8.33 0.17
CA VAL A 50 -19.56 7.81 -0.55
C VAL A 50 -20.68 7.60 0.46
N GLU A 51 -21.74 8.42 0.38
CA GLU A 51 -22.88 8.33 1.30
C GLU A 51 -22.49 8.38 2.79
N GLY A 52 -21.43 9.11 3.15
CA GLY A 52 -20.90 9.18 4.52
C GLY A 52 -19.96 8.04 4.90
N PHE A 53 -19.70 7.08 4.01
CA PHE A 53 -18.66 6.07 4.18
C PHE A 53 -17.33 6.57 3.63
N LEU A 54 -16.23 6.28 4.34
CA LEU A 54 -14.88 6.56 3.88
C LEU A 54 -14.31 5.32 3.20
N LEU A 55 -14.11 5.37 1.88
CA LEU A 55 -13.63 4.25 1.08
C LEU A 55 -12.21 4.53 0.60
N ASP A 56 -11.22 3.84 1.15
CA ASP A 56 -9.85 3.92 0.63
C ASP A 56 -9.80 3.29 -0.77
N ARG A 57 -9.04 3.90 -1.69
CA ARG A 57 -8.92 3.41 -3.07
C ARG A 57 -8.08 2.12 -3.10
N GLY A 58 -8.79 1.00 -3.00
CA GLY A 58 -8.20 -0.32 -2.79
C GLY A 58 -8.12 -0.69 -1.31
N PHE A 59 -7.53 -1.84 -1.02
CA PHE A 59 -7.32 -2.27 0.36
C PHE A 59 -6.04 -1.65 0.92
N GLN A 60 -6.17 -0.67 1.80
CA GLN A 60 -5.04 0.11 2.31
C GLN A 60 -4.85 -0.11 3.80
N VAL A 61 -3.58 -0.20 4.20
CA VAL A 61 -3.15 -0.33 5.60
C VAL A 61 -1.83 0.41 5.74
N LEU A 62 -1.71 1.24 6.78
CA LEU A 62 -0.46 1.89 7.14
C LEU A 62 0.29 1.04 8.17
N LEU A 63 1.60 0.84 7.98
CA LEU A 63 2.44 0.16 8.98
C LEU A 63 3.23 1.21 9.77
N THR A 64 3.01 1.28 11.09
CA THR A 64 3.66 2.31 11.93
C THR A 64 5.17 2.14 12.05
N ALA A 65 5.70 0.97 11.71
CA ALA A 65 7.13 0.69 11.70
C ALA A 65 7.88 1.29 10.50
N TYR A 66 7.20 1.94 9.54
CA TYR A 66 7.84 2.60 8.41
C TYR A 66 8.65 3.83 8.87
N PRO A 67 10.00 3.81 8.77
CA PRO A 67 10.84 4.88 9.30
C PRO A 67 10.55 6.29 8.76
N GLU A 68 10.13 6.43 7.51
CA GLU A 68 9.84 7.74 6.92
C GLU A 68 8.58 8.38 7.48
N LEU A 69 7.71 7.61 8.14
CA LEU A 69 6.56 8.21 8.84
C LEU A 69 7.04 9.07 10.00
N ALA A 70 7.99 8.59 10.80
CA ALA A 70 8.53 9.32 11.94
C ALA A 70 9.28 10.62 11.55
N THR A 71 9.77 10.71 10.31
CA THR A 71 10.52 11.88 9.83
C THR A 71 9.68 12.84 9.01
N GLN A 72 8.66 12.34 8.31
CA GLN A 72 7.90 13.13 7.35
C GLN A 72 6.45 13.38 7.74
N VAL A 73 5.91 12.72 8.77
CA VAL A 73 4.48 12.71 9.10
C VAL A 73 4.32 12.97 10.60
N ASP A 74 3.33 13.79 10.95
CA ASP A 74 2.83 13.87 12.33
C ASP A 74 1.82 12.74 12.51
N MET A 75 2.28 11.65 13.13
CA MET A 75 1.49 10.43 13.30
C MET A 75 0.38 10.59 14.33
N ASP A 76 0.54 11.48 15.31
CA ASP A 76 -0.46 11.72 16.35
C ASP A 76 -1.66 12.47 15.76
N ALA A 77 -1.41 13.45 14.89
CA ALA A 77 -2.46 14.19 14.20
C ALA A 77 -3.32 13.35 13.22
N LEU A 78 -2.92 12.10 12.92
CA LEU A 78 -3.69 11.18 12.07
C LEU A 78 -4.74 10.37 12.83
N ASP A 79 -4.74 10.40 14.17
CA ASP A 79 -5.66 9.65 15.03
C ASP A 79 -5.77 8.17 14.60
N LEU A 80 -4.66 7.46 14.69
CA LEU A 80 -4.48 6.13 14.10
C LEU A 80 -5.31 5.07 14.83
N GLN A 81 -6.13 4.35 14.07
CA GLN A 81 -6.99 3.26 14.52
C GLN A 81 -6.35 1.91 14.18
N ALA A 82 -6.04 1.10 15.20
CA ALA A 82 -5.23 -0.11 15.02
C ALA A 82 -6.07 -1.38 14.80
N PHE A 83 -5.60 -2.21 13.89
CA PHE A 83 -6.01 -3.61 13.82
C PHE A 83 -5.50 -4.37 15.06
N ASP A 84 -6.22 -5.42 15.45
CA ASP A 84 -5.73 -6.34 16.45
C ASP A 84 -4.46 -7.06 15.95
N PRO A 85 -3.43 -7.28 16.81
CA PRO A 85 -2.19 -7.95 16.42
C PRO A 85 -2.44 -9.38 15.92
N GLY A 86 -2.16 -9.60 14.64
CA GLY A 86 -2.32 -10.89 13.97
C GLY A 86 -3.24 -10.82 12.76
N ALA A 87 -3.81 -11.97 12.41
CA ALA A 87 -4.80 -12.10 11.34
C ALA A 87 -5.84 -13.17 11.71
N LEU A 88 -7.00 -13.14 11.07
CA LEU A 88 -8.01 -14.19 11.17
C LEU A 88 -7.98 -15.00 9.88
N VAL A 89 -7.62 -16.27 9.94
CA VAL A 89 -7.62 -17.16 8.76
C VAL A 89 -8.96 -17.86 8.66
N TRP A 90 -9.66 -17.65 7.56
CA TRP A 90 -10.93 -18.32 7.28
C TRP A 90 -10.68 -19.68 6.65
N LEU A 91 -11.12 -20.76 7.29
CA LEU A 91 -10.99 -22.14 6.78
C LEU A 91 -12.36 -22.74 6.51
N GLN A 92 -12.48 -23.49 5.41
CA GLN A 92 -13.68 -24.27 5.12
C GLN A 92 -13.80 -25.47 6.06
N SER A 93 -15.04 -25.88 6.36
CA SER A 93 -15.30 -27.07 7.15
C SER A 93 -14.91 -28.33 6.36
N LYS A 94 -14.18 -29.26 7.00
CA LYS A 94 -13.81 -30.55 6.39
C LYS A 94 -14.98 -31.54 6.30
N ILE A 95 -16.04 -31.32 7.06
CA ILE A 95 -17.16 -32.26 7.24
C ILE A 95 -18.45 -31.74 6.59
N GLY A 96 -18.33 -30.71 5.74
CA GLY A 96 -19.47 -29.92 5.26
C GLY A 96 -19.92 -28.86 6.28
N GLY A 97 -20.67 -27.86 5.81
CA GLY A 97 -21.17 -26.74 6.64
C GLY A 97 -20.32 -25.47 6.58
N ALA A 98 -20.71 -24.46 7.38
CA ALA A 98 -20.08 -23.14 7.37
C ALA A 98 -18.59 -23.20 7.76
N GLY A 99 -17.77 -22.41 7.07
CA GLY A 99 -16.36 -22.22 7.43
C GLY A 99 -16.20 -21.59 8.83
N LYS A 100 -14.96 -21.59 9.33
CA LYS A 100 -14.64 -20.98 10.63
C LYS A 100 -13.38 -20.12 10.54
N GLY A 101 -13.46 -18.97 11.19
CA GLY A 101 -12.32 -18.09 11.44
C GLY A 101 -11.41 -18.61 12.54
N HIS A 102 -10.11 -18.66 12.28
CA HIS A 102 -9.08 -19.01 13.26
C HIS A 102 -8.11 -17.86 13.44
N VAL A 103 -8.02 -17.33 14.66
CA VAL A 103 -7.10 -16.23 14.97
C VAL A 103 -5.66 -16.74 15.03
N VAL A 104 -4.80 -16.06 14.28
CA VAL A 104 -3.35 -16.19 14.31
C VAL A 104 -2.83 -14.93 14.98
N SER A 105 -2.74 -14.94 16.31
CA SER A 105 -2.31 -13.76 17.07
C SER A 105 -0.79 -13.64 17.11
N ASP A 106 -0.30 -12.43 17.35
CA ASP A 106 1.09 -12.20 17.75
C ASP A 106 1.22 -12.43 19.28
N PRO A 107 1.74 -13.59 19.72
CA PRO A 107 1.82 -13.91 21.15
C PRO A 107 2.71 -12.96 21.94
N PHE A 108 3.63 -12.27 21.28
CA PHE A 108 4.51 -11.28 21.93
C PHE A 108 3.80 -9.97 22.23
N ARG A 109 2.68 -9.68 21.57
CA ARG A 109 1.89 -8.44 21.76
C ARG A 109 0.56 -8.67 22.47
N LYS A 110 -0.02 -9.86 22.32
CA LYS A 110 -1.21 -10.29 23.06
C LYS A 110 -0.96 -11.69 23.67
N PRO A 111 -0.32 -11.76 24.86
CA PRO A 111 -0.03 -13.04 25.50
C PRO A 111 -1.29 -13.86 25.84
N SER A 112 -2.42 -13.19 26.10
CA SER A 112 -3.70 -13.83 26.43
C SER A 112 -4.27 -14.72 25.31
N THR A 113 -3.78 -14.60 24.07
CA THR A 113 -4.25 -15.37 22.90
C THR A 113 -3.31 -16.51 22.47
N LEU A 114 -2.30 -16.83 23.29
CA LEU A 114 -1.31 -17.91 23.07
C LEU A 114 -1.96 -19.28 22.84
N PHE A 115 -2.95 -19.66 23.66
CA PHE A 115 -3.61 -20.97 23.54
C PHE A 115 -4.44 -21.08 22.26
N ALA A 116 -5.21 -20.04 21.89
CA ALA A 116 -6.04 -20.04 20.68
C ALA A 116 -5.19 -20.18 19.39
N THR A 117 -4.04 -19.52 19.34
CA THR A 117 -3.13 -19.58 18.17
C THR A 117 -2.45 -20.95 18.07
N THR A 118 -2.11 -21.56 19.21
CA THR A 118 -1.43 -22.88 19.25
C THR A 118 -2.31 -23.99 18.69
N PHE A 119 -3.62 -23.94 18.90
CA PHE A 119 -4.57 -24.94 18.39
C PHE A 119 -5.20 -24.59 17.03
N ALA A 120 -4.89 -23.43 16.44
CA ALA A 120 -5.41 -23.06 15.12
C ALA A 120 -4.91 -24.03 14.02
N PRO A 121 -5.79 -24.65 13.21
CA PRO A 121 -5.43 -25.64 12.19
C PRO A 121 -4.96 -24.99 10.88
N ILE A 122 -4.12 -23.96 10.96
CA ILE A 122 -3.52 -23.24 9.82
C ILE A 122 -2.21 -23.90 9.33
N GLY A 123 -1.59 -24.73 10.18
CA GLY A 123 -0.28 -25.31 9.95
C GLY A 123 0.09 -26.23 11.10
N SER A 124 1.26 -26.84 11.02
CA SER A 124 1.80 -27.67 12.11
C SER A 124 2.32 -26.81 13.26
N VAL A 125 2.53 -27.41 14.44
CA VAL A 125 3.21 -26.73 15.56
C VAL A 125 4.63 -26.31 15.16
N ILE A 126 5.32 -27.12 14.35
CA ILE A 126 6.65 -26.82 13.83
C ILE A 126 6.61 -25.57 12.95
N ASP A 127 5.57 -25.41 12.12
CA ASP A 127 5.42 -24.19 11.31
C ASP A 127 5.27 -22.93 12.17
N LYS A 128 4.56 -23.02 13.30
CA LYS A 128 4.41 -21.90 14.23
C LYS A 128 5.74 -21.55 14.91
N LEU A 129 6.54 -22.54 15.29
CA LEU A 129 7.90 -22.31 15.76
C LEU A 129 8.79 -21.65 14.69
N ARG A 130 8.65 -22.06 13.42
CA ARG A 130 9.36 -21.42 12.30
C ARG A 130 8.95 -19.97 12.10
N ILE A 131 7.69 -19.59 12.33
CA ILE A 131 7.26 -18.18 12.34
C ILE A 131 8.03 -17.39 13.42
N ILE A 132 8.19 -17.96 14.61
CA ILE A 132 8.96 -17.32 15.69
C ILE A 132 10.43 -17.16 15.27
N PHE A 133 11.06 -18.20 14.73
CA PHE A 133 12.44 -18.09 14.22
C PHE A 133 12.58 -17.09 13.09
N LEU A 134 11.60 -17.03 12.17
CA LEU A 134 11.53 -16.04 11.12
C LEU A 134 11.48 -14.63 11.71
N ARG A 135 10.61 -14.40 12.69
CA ARG A 135 10.50 -13.12 13.41
C ARG A 135 11.84 -12.73 14.04
N LEU A 136 12.43 -13.60 14.84
CA LEU A 136 13.73 -13.35 15.49
C LEU A 136 14.82 -13.02 14.47
N ARG A 137 14.82 -13.72 13.32
CA ARG A 137 15.78 -13.47 12.23
C ARG A 137 15.61 -12.09 11.60
N VAL A 138 14.38 -11.67 11.28
CA VAL A 138 14.17 -10.37 10.60
C VAL A 138 14.30 -9.18 11.55
N LEU A 139 14.07 -9.37 12.85
CA LEU A 139 14.27 -8.35 13.88
C LEU A 139 15.74 -8.16 14.25
N ARG A 140 16.61 -9.14 13.94
CA ARG A 140 18.03 -9.05 14.24
C ARG A 140 18.74 -8.09 13.28
N GLY A 141 19.54 -7.18 13.83
CA GLY A 141 20.33 -6.23 13.06
C GLY A 141 19.52 -5.07 12.48
N ALA A 142 20.14 -4.30 11.58
CA ALA A 142 19.52 -3.11 10.99
C ALA A 142 18.63 -3.49 9.80
N ALA A 143 17.47 -2.84 9.67
CA ALA A 143 16.53 -3.10 8.57
C ALA A 143 17.17 -3.02 7.18
N PRO A 144 18.04 -2.03 6.84
CA PRO A 144 18.67 -1.96 5.53
C PRO A 144 19.53 -3.17 5.15
N ASP A 145 20.00 -3.96 6.11
CA ASP A 145 20.80 -5.15 5.83
C ASP A 145 19.94 -6.29 5.24
N LEU A 146 18.64 -6.33 5.59
CA LEU A 146 17.69 -7.27 4.97
C LEU A 146 17.58 -7.07 3.46
N LEU A 147 17.70 -5.82 2.99
CA LEU A 147 17.66 -5.47 1.58
C LEU A 147 18.96 -5.83 0.82
N ARG A 148 20.02 -6.22 1.53
CA ARG A 148 21.33 -6.58 0.95
C ARG A 148 21.59 -8.08 0.94
N ASN A 149 20.80 -8.86 1.68
CA ASN A 149 20.92 -10.32 1.79
C ASN A 149 20.80 -11.04 0.43
N SER A 150 21.16 -12.32 0.37
CA SER A 150 20.90 -13.15 -0.81
C SER A 150 19.42 -13.16 -1.18
N ASP A 151 19.13 -13.08 -2.48
CA ASP A 151 17.77 -12.92 -2.97
C ASP A 151 17.27 -14.15 -3.73
N MET A 152 15.97 -14.38 -3.59
CA MET A 152 15.20 -15.43 -4.25
C MET A 152 13.72 -15.04 -4.15
N SER A 153 12.82 -15.79 -4.78
CA SER A 153 11.40 -15.56 -4.56
C SER A 153 11.00 -15.84 -3.12
N THR A 154 9.97 -15.14 -2.64
CA THR A 154 9.38 -15.37 -1.31
C THR A 154 8.96 -16.82 -1.13
N LEU A 155 8.33 -17.42 -2.15
CA LEU A 155 7.95 -18.83 -2.13
C LEU A 155 9.16 -19.76 -1.93
N ALA A 156 10.26 -19.54 -2.67
CA ALA A 156 11.48 -20.33 -2.53
C ALA A 156 12.11 -20.15 -1.14
N SER A 157 12.07 -18.93 -0.59
CA SER A 157 12.57 -18.65 0.76
C SER A 157 11.74 -19.35 1.85
N LEU A 158 10.42 -19.38 1.71
CA LEU A 158 9.55 -20.06 2.69
C LEU A 158 9.76 -21.59 2.65
N ARG A 159 9.87 -22.16 1.44
CA ARG A 159 10.15 -23.59 1.26
C ARG A 159 11.52 -23.98 1.81
N SER A 160 12.57 -23.19 1.54
CA SER A 160 13.92 -23.46 2.06
C SER A 160 14.03 -23.30 3.57
N ALA A 161 13.20 -22.46 4.19
CA ALA A 161 13.05 -22.38 5.65
C ALA A 161 12.25 -23.55 6.25
N GLY A 162 11.73 -24.46 5.42
CA GLY A 162 11.04 -25.67 5.83
C GLY A 162 9.56 -25.49 6.16
N PHE A 163 8.94 -24.35 5.85
CA PHE A 163 7.50 -24.17 6.05
C PHE A 163 6.68 -25.18 5.23
N SER A 164 5.65 -25.77 5.85
CA SER A 164 4.77 -26.70 5.16
C SER A 164 3.96 -26.01 4.07
N HIS A 165 3.58 -26.77 3.03
CA HIS A 165 2.68 -26.29 1.99
C HIS A 165 1.40 -25.68 2.58
N ARG A 166 0.85 -26.28 3.64
CA ARG A 166 -0.38 -25.82 4.28
C ARG A 166 -0.28 -24.41 4.85
N ILE A 167 0.78 -24.09 5.62
CA ILE A 167 0.89 -22.73 6.19
C ILE A 167 1.25 -21.70 5.12
N ILE A 168 1.96 -22.12 4.07
CA ILE A 168 2.23 -21.26 2.92
C ILE A 168 0.92 -20.85 2.25
N GLU A 169 0.05 -21.80 1.93
CA GLU A 169 -1.22 -21.51 1.25
C GLU A 169 -2.25 -20.82 2.14
N THR A 170 -2.37 -21.21 3.41
CA THR A 170 -3.47 -20.73 4.26
C THR A 170 -3.16 -19.43 5.02
N PHE A 171 -1.88 -19.08 5.18
CA PHE A 171 -1.46 -17.90 5.94
C PHE A 171 -0.55 -16.98 5.12
N PHE A 172 0.62 -17.47 4.68
CA PHE A 172 1.60 -16.59 4.02
C PHE A 172 1.10 -16.05 2.69
N ARG A 173 0.47 -16.89 1.85
CA ARG A 173 -0.07 -16.49 0.55
C ARG A 173 -1.14 -15.42 0.72
N PRO A 174 -2.30 -15.64 1.36
CA PRO A 174 -3.33 -14.60 1.43
C PRO A 174 -2.84 -13.33 2.15
N LEU A 175 -1.95 -13.44 3.15
CA LEU A 175 -1.38 -12.26 3.80
C LEU A 175 -0.52 -11.42 2.84
N PHE A 176 0.46 -12.03 2.17
CA PHE A 176 1.39 -11.29 1.31
C PHE A 176 0.81 -10.95 -0.05
N VAL A 177 -0.24 -11.66 -0.49
CA VAL A 177 -1.04 -11.22 -1.63
C VAL A 177 -1.79 -9.93 -1.30
N GLY A 178 -2.34 -9.79 -0.09
CA GLY A 178 -2.95 -8.54 0.35
C GLY A 178 -1.95 -7.38 0.47
N VAL A 179 -0.75 -7.66 0.97
CA VAL A 179 0.26 -6.61 1.21
C VAL A 179 1.07 -6.24 -0.03
N GLN A 180 1.41 -7.22 -0.89
CA GLN A 180 2.30 -7.03 -2.04
C GLN A 180 1.60 -7.22 -3.39
N LEU A 181 0.31 -7.54 -3.41
CA LEU A 181 -0.49 -7.80 -4.61
C LEU A 181 0.09 -8.92 -5.50
N ASP A 182 0.71 -9.91 -4.86
CA ASP A 182 1.48 -10.96 -5.54
C ASP A 182 0.93 -12.38 -5.28
N PRO A 183 -0.07 -12.84 -6.07
CA PRO A 183 -0.71 -14.16 -5.91
C PRO A 183 0.27 -15.33 -5.89
N GLN A 184 1.44 -15.20 -6.52
CA GLN A 184 2.39 -16.29 -6.70
C GLN A 184 3.49 -16.34 -5.62
N LEU A 185 3.61 -15.31 -4.76
CA LEU A 185 4.76 -15.14 -3.86
C LEU A 185 6.11 -15.14 -4.63
N ALA A 186 6.10 -14.55 -5.82
CA ALA A 186 7.25 -14.37 -6.71
C ALA A 186 8.14 -13.17 -6.30
N THR A 187 7.60 -12.25 -5.51
CA THR A 187 8.27 -11.07 -4.97
C THR A 187 9.53 -11.47 -4.23
N SER A 188 10.55 -10.63 -4.31
CA SER A 188 11.84 -10.80 -3.66
C SER A 188 11.72 -11.11 -2.17
N ARG A 189 12.53 -12.06 -1.70
CA ARG A 189 12.72 -12.38 -0.29
C ARG A 189 13.13 -11.14 0.51
N ARG A 190 13.95 -10.26 -0.06
CA ARG A 190 14.38 -9.00 0.58
C ARG A 190 13.18 -8.13 0.94
N MET A 191 12.22 -8.03 0.02
CA MET A 191 10.97 -7.29 0.25
C MET A 191 10.07 -7.98 1.27
N PHE A 192 9.93 -9.31 1.17
CA PHE A 192 9.20 -10.10 2.17
C PHE A 192 9.77 -9.89 3.58
N ASP A 193 11.09 -9.97 3.76
CA ASP A 193 11.76 -9.84 5.05
C ASP A 193 11.52 -8.44 5.67
N ILE A 194 11.58 -7.37 4.87
CA ILE A 194 11.31 -6.00 5.33
C ILE A 194 9.85 -5.81 5.74
N ILE A 195 8.91 -6.32 4.96
CA ILE A 195 7.47 -6.21 5.26
C ILE A 195 7.15 -7.05 6.50
N PHE A 196 7.67 -8.29 6.58
CA PHE A 196 7.47 -9.15 7.74
C PHE A 196 8.07 -8.55 9.01
N ARG A 197 9.24 -7.89 8.91
CA ARG A 197 9.82 -7.09 9.98
C ARG A 197 8.89 -5.96 10.41
N SER A 198 8.39 -5.17 9.45
CA SER A 198 7.51 -4.03 9.73
C SER A 198 6.22 -4.44 10.45
N LEU A 199 5.60 -5.55 10.01
CA LEU A 199 4.45 -6.16 10.68
C LEU A 199 4.77 -6.67 12.10
N SER A 200 6.02 -7.09 12.34
CA SER A 200 6.49 -7.58 13.64
C SER A 200 6.91 -6.47 14.61
N GLU A 201 7.40 -5.33 14.11
CA GLU A 201 7.89 -4.19 14.90
C GLU A 201 6.79 -3.18 15.23
N GLY A 202 5.91 -2.87 14.26
CA GLY A 202 4.84 -1.87 14.40
C GLY A 202 3.43 -2.43 14.25
N GLN A 203 2.45 -1.55 14.33
CA GLN A 203 1.04 -1.85 14.17
C GLN A 203 0.60 -1.66 12.71
N SER A 204 -0.40 -2.44 12.31
CA SER A 204 -1.22 -2.16 11.13
C SER A 204 -2.34 -1.21 11.56
N VAL A 205 -2.48 -0.06 10.90
CA VAL A 205 -3.42 1.00 11.30
C VAL A 205 -4.12 1.65 10.11
N LEU A 206 -5.21 2.35 10.39
CA LEU A 206 -5.95 3.25 9.50
C LEU A 206 -6.00 4.64 10.14
N PRO A 207 -5.71 5.75 9.43
CA PRO A 207 -5.98 7.09 9.94
C PRO A 207 -7.50 7.30 10.11
N ALA A 208 -7.96 7.90 11.21
CA ALA A 208 -9.41 8.03 11.47
C ALA A 208 -10.19 8.74 10.35
N ARG A 209 -9.54 9.60 9.56
CA ARG A 209 -10.16 10.34 8.45
C ARG A 209 -9.89 9.77 7.07
N GLY A 210 -9.50 8.50 6.98
CA GLY A 210 -9.12 7.89 5.70
C GLY A 210 -7.63 8.01 5.41
N MET A 211 -7.12 7.13 4.54
CA MET A 211 -5.74 7.18 4.07
C MET A 211 -5.37 8.49 3.37
N GLN A 212 -6.33 9.21 2.78
CA GLN A 212 -6.18 10.55 2.20
C GLN A 212 -5.59 11.58 3.19
N ALA A 213 -5.81 11.42 4.50
CA ALA A 213 -5.28 12.34 5.51
C ALA A 213 -3.74 12.41 5.50
N LEU A 214 -3.07 11.34 5.09
CA LEU A 214 -1.61 11.27 5.00
C LEU A 214 -1.04 12.23 3.94
N PRO A 215 -1.40 12.12 2.64
CA PRO A 215 -0.93 13.08 1.63
C PRO A 215 -1.44 14.50 1.85
N GLU A 216 -2.65 14.70 2.40
CA GLU A 216 -3.12 16.05 2.75
C GLU A 216 -2.24 16.72 3.81
N GLN A 217 -1.83 15.96 4.83
CA GLN A 217 -0.89 16.47 5.83
C GLN A 217 0.46 16.84 5.20
N LEU A 218 0.97 16.04 4.26
CA LEU A 218 2.22 16.37 3.55
C LEU A 218 2.06 17.63 2.68
N ALA A 219 0.95 17.76 1.96
CA ALA A 219 0.65 18.91 1.12
C ALA A 219 0.47 20.20 1.94
N SER A 220 -0.13 20.11 3.14
CA SER A 220 -0.35 21.26 4.04
C SER A 220 0.94 21.92 4.54
N ARG A 221 2.09 21.25 4.39
CA ARG A 221 3.42 21.76 4.76
C ARG A 221 4.13 22.46 3.60
N LEU A 222 3.52 22.48 2.42
CA LEU A 222 4.00 23.26 1.26
C LEU A 222 3.42 24.69 1.33
N ALA A 223 4.09 25.63 0.68
CA ALA A 223 3.58 26.99 0.57
C ALA A 223 2.25 27.03 -0.21
N HIS A 224 1.44 28.06 0.02
CA HIS A 224 0.19 28.26 -0.70
C HIS A 224 0.42 28.24 -2.23
N ASP A 225 -0.55 27.70 -2.98
CA ASP A 225 -0.50 27.52 -4.46
C ASP A 225 0.67 26.70 -5.02
N THR A 226 1.47 26.03 -4.16
CA THR A 226 2.56 25.15 -4.62
C THR A 226 2.03 23.96 -5.42
N VAL A 227 0.85 23.44 -5.07
CA VAL A 227 0.22 22.30 -5.74
C VAL A 227 -0.87 22.79 -6.69
N ARG A 228 -0.71 22.51 -7.98
CA ARG A 228 -1.72 22.74 -9.02
C ARG A 228 -2.39 21.42 -9.37
N LEU A 229 -3.66 21.32 -9.01
CA LEU A 229 -4.53 20.19 -9.34
C LEU A 229 -5.07 20.32 -10.77
N ASN A 230 -5.66 19.26 -11.31
CA ASN A 230 -6.22 19.22 -12.67
C ASN A 230 -5.25 19.71 -13.76
N SER A 231 -3.95 19.46 -13.58
CA SER A 231 -2.86 19.92 -14.43
C SER A 231 -2.12 18.74 -15.06
N PRO A 232 -2.79 17.95 -15.93
CA PRO A 232 -2.17 16.78 -16.55
C PRO A 232 -1.02 17.19 -17.47
N VAL A 233 0.16 16.61 -17.21
CA VAL A 233 1.37 16.78 -18.03
C VAL A 233 1.31 15.84 -19.21
N GLU A 234 1.50 16.39 -20.41
CA GLU A 234 1.51 15.63 -21.65
C GLU A 234 2.92 15.11 -21.99
N SER A 235 3.92 16.00 -21.91
CA SER A 235 5.29 15.69 -22.35
C SER A 235 6.35 16.60 -21.71
N LEU A 236 7.62 16.25 -21.93
CA LEU A 236 8.79 16.99 -21.47
C LEU A 236 9.69 17.39 -22.64
N ASP A 237 10.13 18.64 -22.66
CA ASP A 237 11.12 19.19 -23.59
C ASP A 237 12.32 19.73 -22.79
N GLY A 238 13.38 18.94 -22.68
CA GLY A 238 14.45 19.20 -21.70
C GLY A 238 13.89 19.19 -20.27
N THR A 239 13.96 20.32 -19.59
CA THR A 239 13.37 20.60 -18.27
C THR A 239 12.07 21.42 -18.36
N THR A 240 11.60 21.74 -19.56
CA THR A 240 10.32 22.40 -19.79
C THR A 240 9.20 21.36 -19.77
N VAL A 241 8.18 21.62 -18.94
CA VAL A 241 7.01 20.77 -18.81
C VAL A 241 5.88 21.31 -19.69
N ILE A 242 5.25 20.44 -20.47
CA ILE A 242 4.14 20.78 -21.37
C ILE A 242 2.87 20.13 -20.83
N LEU A 243 1.88 20.95 -20.45
CA LEU A 243 0.57 20.48 -20.03
C LEU A 243 -0.31 20.12 -21.24
N HIS A 244 -1.32 19.28 -21.04
CA HIS A 244 -2.34 18.99 -22.06
C HIS A 244 -3.08 20.23 -22.58
N THR A 245 -3.09 21.32 -21.81
CA THR A 245 -3.66 22.61 -22.23
C THR A 245 -2.77 23.36 -23.23
N GLY A 246 -1.54 22.90 -23.45
CA GLY A 246 -0.50 23.60 -24.20
C GLY A 246 0.32 24.60 -23.38
N GLU A 247 0.01 24.79 -22.09
CA GLU A 247 0.84 25.61 -21.20
C GLU A 247 2.25 25.01 -21.08
N ARG A 248 3.26 25.90 -21.15
CA ARG A 248 4.68 25.54 -21.03
C ARG A 248 5.26 26.15 -19.76
N ILE A 249 5.79 25.31 -18.89
CA ILE A 249 6.38 25.72 -17.61
C ILE A 249 7.88 25.39 -17.66
N ALA A 250 8.72 26.43 -17.61
CA ALA A 250 10.17 26.27 -17.67
C ALA A 250 10.73 26.11 -16.25
N ALA A 251 11.71 25.21 -16.09
CA ALA A 251 12.41 25.02 -14.82
C ALA A 251 13.89 24.67 -14.99
N ARG A 252 14.67 24.84 -13.91
CA ARG A 252 16.08 24.41 -13.86
C ARG A 252 16.17 22.88 -13.69
N ALA A 253 15.19 22.28 -13.02
CA ALA A 253 15.06 20.83 -12.88
C ALA A 253 13.60 20.37 -12.96
N VAL A 254 13.40 19.11 -13.37
CA VAL A 254 12.09 18.44 -13.36
C VAL A 254 12.18 17.12 -12.60
N VAL A 255 11.23 16.88 -11.69
CA VAL A 255 11.06 15.63 -10.95
C VAL A 255 9.81 14.94 -11.46
N VAL A 256 9.95 13.74 -12.03
CA VAL A 256 8.81 12.89 -12.38
C VAL A 256 8.53 11.94 -11.22
N ALA A 257 7.40 12.18 -10.55
CA ALA A 257 6.92 11.43 -9.38
C ALA A 257 5.61 10.67 -9.66
N THR A 258 5.32 10.38 -10.93
CA THR A 258 4.13 9.65 -11.37
C THR A 258 4.28 8.14 -11.13
N GLU A 259 3.20 7.39 -11.38
CA GLU A 259 3.26 5.93 -11.45
C GLU A 259 4.23 5.43 -12.54
N GLY A 260 4.69 4.19 -12.38
CA GLY A 260 5.76 3.59 -13.19
C GLY A 260 5.55 3.73 -14.71
N PRO A 261 4.41 3.31 -15.28
CA PRO A 261 4.15 3.43 -16.72
C PRO A 261 4.23 4.87 -17.25
N THR A 262 3.61 5.81 -16.54
CA THR A 262 3.64 7.25 -16.90
C THR A 262 5.06 7.82 -16.79
N ALA A 263 5.80 7.43 -15.74
CA ALA A 263 7.20 7.83 -15.58
C ALA A 263 8.08 7.28 -16.71
N SER A 264 7.87 6.01 -17.09
CA SER A 264 8.57 5.38 -18.22
C SER A 264 8.29 6.11 -19.53
N LYS A 265 7.04 6.51 -19.78
CA LYS A 265 6.67 7.28 -20.98
C LYS A 265 7.29 8.68 -20.99
N LEU A 266 7.18 9.43 -19.89
CA LEU A 266 7.65 10.83 -19.83
C LEU A 266 9.18 10.95 -19.90
N LEU A 267 9.91 9.93 -19.44
CA LEU A 267 11.38 9.95 -19.32
C LEU A 267 12.09 8.95 -20.24
N ASP A 268 11.38 8.24 -21.10
CA ASP A 268 11.92 7.19 -21.98
C ASP A 268 12.72 6.13 -21.20
N LEU A 269 12.13 5.63 -20.12
CA LEU A 269 12.74 4.60 -19.27
C LEU A 269 12.18 3.22 -19.62
N SER A 270 12.93 2.17 -19.27
CA SER A 270 12.42 0.80 -19.32
C SER A 270 11.06 0.69 -18.62
N PRO A 271 10.09 -0.04 -19.19
CA PRO A 271 8.77 -0.19 -18.60
C PRO A 271 8.81 -0.75 -17.18
N VAL A 272 8.18 -0.03 -16.25
CA VAL A 272 7.97 -0.53 -14.88
C VAL A 272 6.69 -1.36 -14.86
N GLN A 273 6.83 -2.68 -14.69
CA GLN A 273 5.68 -3.56 -14.49
C GLN A 273 4.99 -3.27 -13.16
N SER A 274 3.66 -3.37 -13.15
CA SER A 274 2.84 -3.20 -11.96
C SER A 274 1.85 -4.34 -11.77
N ARG A 275 1.42 -4.55 -10.53
CA ARG A 275 0.32 -5.45 -10.16
C ARG A 275 -1.01 -4.72 -10.21
N THR A 276 -2.06 -5.47 -10.53
CA THR A 276 -3.45 -5.00 -10.52
C THR A 276 -4.15 -5.42 -9.22
N ALA A 277 -5.21 -4.74 -8.84
CA ALA A 277 -6.03 -5.14 -7.71
C ALA A 277 -7.48 -4.68 -7.84
N GLY A 278 -8.41 -5.59 -7.54
CA GLY A 278 -9.81 -5.26 -7.31
C GLY A 278 -10.07 -5.00 -5.83
N CYS A 279 -11.04 -4.15 -5.52
CA CYS A 279 -11.57 -4.02 -4.17
C CYS A 279 -13.05 -3.66 -4.21
N VAL A 280 -13.86 -4.38 -3.43
CA VAL A 280 -15.31 -4.16 -3.34
C VAL A 280 -15.65 -3.75 -1.91
N TYR A 281 -16.43 -2.68 -1.79
CA TYR A 281 -16.93 -2.18 -0.51
C TYR A 281 -18.43 -2.44 -0.38
N PHE A 282 -18.82 -2.92 0.80
CA PHE A 282 -20.20 -3.17 1.18
C PHE A 282 -20.55 -2.42 2.47
N SER A 283 -21.80 -1.95 2.55
CA SER A 283 -22.45 -1.52 3.78
C SER A 283 -23.33 -2.64 4.32
N ALA A 284 -23.32 -2.84 5.64
CA ALA A 284 -24.23 -3.74 6.35
C ALA A 284 -24.85 -3.06 7.57
N ASP A 285 -26.06 -3.49 7.95
CA ASP A 285 -26.77 -3.03 9.16
C ASP A 285 -26.25 -3.69 10.44
N SER A 286 -25.54 -4.81 10.29
CA SER A 286 -24.87 -5.51 11.39
C SER A 286 -23.60 -6.15 10.84
N PRO A 287 -22.49 -6.15 11.60
CA PRO A 287 -21.25 -6.75 11.14
C PRO A 287 -21.33 -8.27 11.31
N PRO A 288 -20.69 -9.06 10.44
CA PRO A 288 -20.72 -10.52 10.56
C PRO A 288 -20.00 -11.05 11.81
N ASN A 289 -19.18 -10.21 12.46
CA ASN A 289 -18.58 -10.42 13.79
C ASN A 289 -17.99 -9.11 14.32
N ASP A 290 -17.49 -9.13 15.56
CA ASP A 290 -16.91 -7.99 16.28
C ASP A 290 -15.38 -7.85 16.13
N LYS A 291 -14.74 -8.69 15.29
CA LYS A 291 -13.28 -8.79 15.25
C LYS A 291 -12.65 -7.64 14.47
N LYS A 292 -11.44 -7.25 14.89
CA LYS A 292 -10.63 -6.16 14.31
C LYS A 292 -9.39 -6.66 13.59
N TYR A 293 -9.48 -7.82 12.93
CA TYR A 293 -8.36 -8.41 12.19
C TYR A 293 -8.53 -8.21 10.68
N VAL A 294 -7.40 -8.22 9.96
CA VAL A 294 -7.44 -8.65 8.55
C VAL A 294 -7.84 -10.11 8.51
N ILE A 295 -8.85 -10.41 7.71
CA ILE A 295 -9.37 -11.75 7.48
C ILE A 295 -8.73 -12.27 6.19
N LEU A 296 -8.15 -13.46 6.24
CA LEU A 296 -7.41 -14.10 5.16
C LEU A 296 -8.21 -15.28 4.60
N ASP A 297 -8.28 -15.41 3.27
CA ASP A 297 -8.81 -16.63 2.66
C ASP A 297 -7.82 -17.80 2.84
N GLY A 298 -8.05 -18.61 3.86
CA GLY A 298 -7.31 -19.86 4.06
C GLY A 298 -7.92 -21.05 3.32
N SER A 299 -9.03 -20.86 2.58
CA SER A 299 -9.65 -21.94 1.80
C SER A 299 -8.97 -22.17 0.45
N GLY A 300 -8.27 -21.16 -0.08
CA GLY A 300 -7.59 -21.21 -1.37
C GLY A 300 -8.53 -21.13 -2.57
N LYS A 301 -9.80 -20.77 -2.35
CA LYS A 301 -10.77 -20.60 -3.43
C LYS A 301 -10.55 -19.29 -4.18
N GLY A 302 -10.24 -18.21 -3.45
CA GLY A 302 -10.25 -16.86 -4.01
C GLY A 302 -11.59 -16.51 -4.69
N PRO A 303 -11.63 -15.41 -5.44
CA PRO A 303 -10.57 -14.42 -5.64
C PRO A 303 -10.49 -13.34 -4.55
N VAL A 304 -11.44 -13.29 -3.60
CA VAL A 304 -11.31 -12.47 -2.39
C VAL A 304 -10.28 -13.12 -1.47
N LEU A 305 -9.13 -12.47 -1.28
CA LEU A 305 -8.02 -13.02 -0.49
C LEU A 305 -7.86 -12.32 0.86
N ASN A 306 -8.32 -11.07 0.96
CA ASN A 306 -8.31 -10.30 2.19
C ASN A 306 -9.66 -9.63 2.38
N VAL A 307 -10.17 -9.66 3.61
CA VAL A 307 -11.37 -8.93 4.02
C VAL A 307 -11.06 -8.16 5.30
N ALA A 308 -11.64 -6.97 5.46
CA ALA A 308 -11.67 -6.30 6.75
C ALA A 308 -13.06 -5.73 7.02
N LEU A 309 -13.50 -5.84 8.26
CA LEU A 309 -14.67 -5.13 8.78
C LEU A 309 -14.19 -3.74 9.21
N ILE A 310 -13.97 -2.85 8.24
CA ILE A 310 -13.26 -1.58 8.41
C ILE A 310 -13.80 -0.76 9.58
N SER A 311 -15.13 -0.66 9.71
CA SER A 311 -15.76 0.09 10.81
C SER A 311 -15.56 -0.54 12.20
N ASN A 312 -15.19 -1.83 12.30
CA ASN A 312 -14.78 -2.41 13.57
C ASN A 312 -13.39 -1.89 13.99
N ILE A 313 -12.51 -1.64 13.02
CA ILE A 313 -11.17 -1.09 13.25
C ILE A 313 -11.28 0.42 13.51
N ALA A 314 -11.88 1.15 12.56
CA ALA A 314 -12.00 2.60 12.56
C ALA A 314 -13.49 2.98 12.42
N PRO A 315 -14.23 3.19 13.53
CA PRO A 315 -15.66 3.49 13.51
C PRO A 315 -16.04 4.70 12.65
N SER A 316 -15.14 5.68 12.52
CA SER A 316 -15.30 6.89 11.71
C SER A 316 -15.44 6.63 10.20
N TYR A 317 -15.12 5.43 9.72
CA TYR A 317 -15.24 5.08 8.31
C TYR A 317 -16.68 4.77 7.86
N ALA A 318 -17.64 4.66 8.80
CA ALA A 318 -19.03 4.39 8.48
C ALA A 318 -19.96 5.34 9.25
N PRO A 319 -21.14 5.68 8.70
CA PRO A 319 -22.19 6.38 9.44
C PRO A 319 -22.63 5.60 10.69
N PRO A 320 -23.17 6.28 11.73
CA PRO A 320 -23.69 5.61 12.91
C PRO A 320 -24.71 4.51 12.58
N GLY A 321 -24.55 3.34 13.19
CA GLY A 321 -25.43 2.19 12.97
C GLY A 321 -25.20 1.44 11.66
N LYS A 322 -24.17 1.80 10.87
CA LYS A 322 -23.75 1.07 9.67
C LYS A 322 -22.36 0.49 9.85
N HIS A 323 -22.07 -0.57 9.10
CA HIS A 323 -20.79 -1.25 9.10
C HIS A 323 -20.20 -1.27 7.69
N LEU A 324 -18.90 -0.96 7.59
CA LEU A 324 -18.17 -0.97 6.34
C LEU A 324 -17.33 -2.25 6.22
N ILE A 325 -17.50 -2.97 5.12
CA ILE A 325 -16.75 -4.19 4.79
C ILE A 325 -15.96 -3.95 3.50
N ALA A 326 -14.66 -4.23 3.54
CA ALA A 326 -13.79 -4.18 2.37
C ALA A 326 -13.36 -5.59 1.98
N ALA A 327 -13.59 -5.99 0.73
CA ALA A 327 -13.14 -7.25 0.16
C ALA A 327 -12.12 -6.99 -0.94
N ALA A 328 -10.89 -7.49 -0.78
CA ALA A 328 -9.79 -7.28 -1.71
C ALA A 328 -9.62 -8.48 -2.64
N LEU A 329 -9.47 -8.20 -3.93
CA LEU A 329 -9.28 -9.17 -5.02
C LEU A 329 -7.99 -8.88 -5.79
N PRO A 330 -6.79 -9.05 -5.18
CA PRO A 330 -5.54 -8.79 -5.89
C PRO A 330 -5.39 -9.63 -7.16
N GLY A 331 -4.95 -8.99 -8.25
CA GLY A 331 -4.82 -9.63 -9.56
C GLY A 331 -6.11 -9.72 -10.39
N VAL A 332 -7.27 -9.34 -9.85
CA VAL A 332 -8.57 -9.42 -10.55
C VAL A 332 -9.18 -8.03 -10.67
N ILE A 333 -9.38 -7.54 -11.91
CA ILE A 333 -9.93 -6.21 -12.19
C ILE A 333 -11.00 -6.19 -13.31
N THR A 334 -11.32 -7.36 -13.87
CA THR A 334 -12.28 -7.52 -14.97
C THR A 334 -13.45 -8.41 -14.54
N GLY A 335 -14.59 -8.25 -15.21
CA GLY A 335 -15.83 -8.95 -14.88
C GLY A 335 -16.59 -8.28 -13.74
N ASP A 336 -17.59 -8.98 -13.21
CA ASP A 336 -18.39 -8.51 -12.09
C ASP A 336 -17.74 -8.86 -10.74
N LEU A 337 -16.81 -8.00 -10.31
CA LEU A 337 -16.08 -8.15 -9.06
C LEU A 337 -17.04 -8.16 -7.85
N GLU A 338 -18.13 -7.41 -7.91
CA GLU A 338 -19.12 -7.33 -6.83
C GLU A 338 -19.81 -8.67 -6.64
N GLN A 339 -20.34 -9.23 -7.72
CA GLN A 339 -21.05 -10.52 -7.69
C GLN A 339 -20.12 -11.63 -7.21
N VAL A 340 -18.89 -11.68 -7.73
CA VAL A 340 -17.89 -12.68 -7.35
C VAL A 340 -17.51 -12.55 -5.88
N ALA A 341 -17.29 -11.32 -5.39
CA ALA A 341 -17.00 -11.10 -3.98
C ALA A 341 -18.19 -11.50 -3.09
N ARG A 342 -19.40 -11.06 -3.43
CA ARG A 342 -20.62 -11.40 -2.69
C ARG A 342 -20.83 -12.91 -2.59
N GLN A 343 -20.66 -13.64 -3.69
CA GLN A 343 -20.80 -15.09 -3.72
C GLN A 343 -19.82 -15.78 -2.76
N GLN A 344 -18.54 -15.38 -2.78
CA GLN A 344 -17.54 -15.97 -1.89
C GLN A 344 -17.80 -15.59 -0.42
N LEU A 345 -18.16 -14.34 -0.13
CA LEU A 345 -18.45 -13.90 1.23
C LEU A 345 -19.72 -14.54 1.79
N ARG A 346 -20.71 -14.84 0.94
CA ARG A 346 -21.88 -15.66 1.29
C ARG A 346 -21.47 -17.05 1.76
N GLU A 347 -20.44 -17.67 1.20
CA GLU A 347 -19.94 -18.96 1.72
C GLU A 347 -19.31 -18.83 3.11
N TRP A 348 -18.86 -17.64 3.49
CA TRP A 348 -18.24 -17.38 4.79
C TRP A 348 -19.29 -17.05 5.85
N TRP A 349 -20.23 -16.16 5.54
CA TRP A 349 -21.16 -15.62 6.54
C TRP A 349 -22.64 -15.92 6.28
N GLY A 350 -22.94 -16.67 5.22
CA GLY A 350 -24.29 -17.13 4.91
C GLY A 350 -25.23 -16.03 4.42
N PRO A 351 -26.56 -16.23 4.58
CA PRO A 351 -27.63 -15.36 4.09
C PRO A 351 -27.51 -13.87 4.38
N GLN A 352 -26.91 -13.48 5.51
CA GLN A 352 -26.77 -12.07 5.88
C GLN A 352 -26.05 -11.22 4.83
N VAL A 353 -25.20 -11.85 3.99
CA VAL A 353 -24.45 -11.17 2.93
C VAL A 353 -25.36 -10.72 1.79
N ASP A 354 -26.54 -11.33 1.62
CA ASP A 354 -27.48 -10.95 0.57
C ASP A 354 -28.06 -9.55 0.81
N ASP A 355 -28.21 -9.16 2.09
CA ASP A 355 -28.73 -7.85 2.50
C ASP A 355 -27.69 -6.72 2.42
N TRP A 356 -26.42 -7.05 2.15
CA TRP A 356 -25.37 -6.05 2.10
C TRP A 356 -25.53 -5.15 0.88
N LYS A 357 -25.52 -3.83 1.10
CA LYS A 357 -25.56 -2.85 0.02
C LYS A 357 -24.15 -2.70 -0.56
N HIS A 358 -24.01 -2.90 -1.87
CA HIS A 358 -22.79 -2.53 -2.58
C HIS A 358 -22.62 -1.00 -2.57
N LEU A 359 -21.45 -0.53 -2.16
CA LEU A 359 -21.13 0.91 -2.15
C LEU A 359 -20.30 1.30 -3.37
N ARG A 360 -19.19 0.59 -3.61
CA ARG A 360 -18.28 0.86 -4.72
C ARG A 360 -17.36 -0.32 -5.00
N THR A 361 -16.99 -0.46 -6.27
CA THR A 361 -15.91 -1.35 -6.73
C THR A 361 -14.79 -0.51 -7.32
N TYR A 362 -13.55 -0.78 -6.90
CA TYR A 362 -12.35 -0.21 -7.48
C TYR A 362 -11.62 -1.26 -8.32
N ALA A 363 -11.38 -0.95 -9.58
CA ALA A 363 -10.52 -1.71 -10.48
C ALA A 363 -9.20 -0.94 -10.66
N ILE A 364 -8.13 -1.39 -10.01
CA ILE A 364 -6.85 -0.67 -9.96
C ILE A 364 -5.87 -1.36 -10.92
N SER A 365 -5.59 -0.70 -12.05
CA SER A 365 -4.65 -1.20 -13.07
C SER A 365 -3.18 -1.17 -12.61
N HIS A 366 -2.84 -0.20 -11.75
CA HIS A 366 -1.48 0.04 -11.28
C HIS A 366 -1.44 0.16 -9.75
N GLY A 367 -1.56 -0.96 -9.03
CA GLY A 367 -1.61 -0.99 -7.56
C GLY A 367 -0.23 -0.87 -6.90
N GLY A 368 0.78 -1.54 -7.45
CA GLY A 368 2.15 -1.50 -6.94
C GLY A 368 3.16 -2.07 -7.94
N PRO A 369 4.45 -1.66 -7.89
CA PRO A 369 5.46 -2.16 -8.80
C PRO A 369 5.75 -3.64 -8.57
N VAL A 370 6.10 -4.36 -9.63
CA VAL A 370 6.61 -5.73 -9.52
C VAL A 370 8.04 -5.69 -8.99
N GLN A 371 8.33 -6.39 -7.89
CA GLN A 371 9.64 -6.44 -7.24
C GLN A 371 10.16 -7.88 -7.12
N SER A 372 10.24 -8.57 -8.26
CA SER A 372 10.74 -9.95 -8.36
C SER A 372 12.24 -10.03 -8.06
N ALA A 373 12.70 -11.21 -7.62
CA ALA A 373 14.13 -11.46 -7.48
C ALA A 373 14.83 -11.61 -8.85
N PRO A 374 16.06 -11.10 -9.03
CA PRO A 374 16.81 -10.29 -8.08
C PRO A 374 16.30 -8.84 -7.99
N PHE A 375 15.97 -8.40 -6.79
CA PHE A 375 15.46 -7.05 -6.53
C PHE A 375 16.57 -6.13 -6.04
N SER A 376 16.71 -5.00 -6.73
CA SER A 376 17.69 -3.95 -6.41
C SER A 376 16.97 -2.67 -5.97
N PRO A 377 16.80 -2.45 -4.65
CA PRO A 377 16.19 -1.22 -4.15
C PRO A 377 17.12 -0.02 -4.37
N LYS A 378 16.63 1.18 -4.02
CA LYS A 378 17.42 2.42 -4.03
C LYS A 378 18.02 2.75 -5.40
N GLN A 379 17.19 2.61 -6.44
CA GLN A 379 17.55 2.94 -7.81
C GLN A 379 17.97 4.41 -7.95
N ARG A 380 18.67 4.71 -9.06
CA ARG A 380 19.12 6.06 -9.37
C ARG A 380 17.91 6.99 -9.55
N VAL A 381 17.94 8.14 -8.86
CA VAL A 381 16.88 9.17 -8.91
C VAL A 381 17.24 10.37 -9.80
N SER A 382 18.52 10.56 -10.11
CA SER A 382 18.99 11.58 -11.07
C SER A 382 19.31 10.93 -12.40
N LEU A 383 18.75 11.46 -13.49
CA LEU A 383 18.98 10.96 -14.85
C LEU A 383 19.96 11.83 -15.64
N GLY A 384 20.51 12.87 -15.01
CA GLY A 384 21.31 13.91 -15.67
C GLY A 384 20.43 14.97 -16.34
N ASN A 385 21.07 16.03 -16.87
CA ASN A 385 20.41 17.09 -17.64
C ASN A 385 19.19 17.73 -16.94
N GLY A 386 19.27 17.90 -15.60
CA GLY A 386 18.18 18.48 -14.80
C GLY A 386 16.94 17.57 -14.65
N ARG A 387 17.00 16.30 -15.07
CA ARG A 387 15.88 15.36 -14.97
C ARG A 387 16.05 14.40 -13.80
N PHE A 388 14.97 14.24 -13.04
CA PHE A 388 14.92 13.39 -11.86
C PHE A 388 13.65 12.55 -11.84
N VAL A 389 13.68 11.46 -11.10
CA VAL A 389 12.58 10.49 -11.00
C VAL A 389 12.50 9.92 -9.60
N CYS A 390 11.30 9.86 -9.05
CA CYS A 390 11.04 9.21 -7.77
C CYS A 390 9.69 8.48 -7.81
N GLY A 391 9.47 7.66 -6.79
CA GLY A 391 8.37 6.71 -6.75
C GLY A 391 8.76 5.47 -5.96
N ASP A 392 7.77 4.70 -5.53
CA ASP A 392 7.96 3.37 -4.94
C ASP A 392 8.62 2.39 -5.93
N HIS A 393 8.50 2.62 -7.24
CA HIS A 393 9.23 1.91 -8.28
C HIS A 393 10.75 2.20 -8.31
N ARG A 394 11.23 3.22 -7.59
CA ARG A 394 12.66 3.53 -7.43
C ARG A 394 13.25 3.04 -6.11
N ASP A 395 12.42 2.53 -5.21
CA ASP A 395 12.87 1.96 -3.95
C ASP A 395 12.02 0.74 -3.60
N THR A 396 11.48 0.62 -2.39
CA THR A 396 10.54 -0.43 -2.00
C THR A 396 9.10 -0.10 -2.43
N GLY A 397 8.35 -1.11 -2.88
CA GLY A 397 6.94 -1.00 -3.30
C GLY A 397 6.00 -0.80 -2.13
N SER A 398 6.10 0.34 -1.44
CA SER A 398 5.38 0.64 -0.20
C SER A 398 5.29 2.15 0.06
N ILE A 399 4.47 2.54 1.04
CA ILE A 399 4.42 3.93 1.55
C ILE A 399 5.81 4.40 2.00
N GLN A 400 6.55 3.54 2.71
CA GLN A 400 7.93 3.78 3.12
C GLN A 400 8.83 4.11 1.93
N GLY A 401 8.83 3.27 0.90
CA GLY A 401 9.68 3.46 -0.27
C GLY A 401 9.27 4.67 -1.10
N ALA A 402 7.97 4.97 -1.19
CA ALA A 402 7.49 6.18 -1.84
C ALA A 402 8.03 7.45 -1.16
N LEU A 403 7.89 7.56 0.16
CA LEU A 403 8.38 8.68 0.95
C LEU A 403 9.91 8.80 0.91
N TYR A 404 10.62 7.68 1.05
CA TYR A 404 12.08 7.63 1.04
C TYR A 404 12.66 8.04 -0.31
N SER A 405 12.07 7.52 -1.40
CA SER A 405 12.43 7.85 -2.78
C SER A 405 12.21 9.33 -3.08
N GLY A 406 11.08 9.88 -2.63
CA GLY A 406 10.77 11.31 -2.75
C GLY A 406 11.79 12.20 -2.06
N ARG A 407 12.07 11.93 -0.77
CA ARG A 407 13.06 12.69 0.00
C ARG A 407 14.46 12.63 -0.63
N ARG A 408 14.95 11.43 -0.98
CA ARG A 408 16.24 11.26 -1.68
C ARG A 408 16.32 12.03 -2.99
N CYS A 409 15.21 12.07 -3.73
CA CYS A 409 15.12 12.78 -4.99
C CYS A 409 15.21 14.30 -4.77
N GLY A 410 14.45 14.84 -3.81
CA GLY A 410 14.56 16.25 -3.44
C GLY A 410 15.97 16.64 -2.98
N GLU A 411 16.63 15.81 -2.16
CA GLU A 411 18.04 16.01 -1.77
C GLU A 411 18.98 16.01 -2.98
N ALA A 412 18.74 15.14 -3.96
CA ALA A 412 19.55 15.07 -5.17
C ALA A 412 19.35 16.29 -6.09
N VAL A 413 18.13 16.81 -6.18
CA VAL A 413 17.81 18.06 -6.90
C VAL A 413 18.55 19.23 -6.24
N VAL A 414 18.44 19.38 -4.92
CA VAL A 414 19.09 20.46 -4.16
C VAL A 414 20.60 20.43 -4.38
N ARG A 415 21.24 19.26 -4.27
CA ARG A 415 22.68 19.13 -4.55
C ARG A 415 23.08 19.44 -5.99
N SER A 416 22.17 19.27 -6.94
CA SER A 416 22.43 19.56 -8.37
C SER A 416 22.23 21.03 -8.72
N LEU A 417 21.54 21.79 -7.88
CA LEU A 417 21.19 23.20 -8.10
C LEU A 417 21.92 24.17 -7.15
N ALA A 418 22.61 23.63 -6.13
CA ALA A 418 23.62 24.30 -5.34
C ALA A 418 24.92 24.44 -6.14
#